data_AF-A0A0D6AG91-F1
#
_entry.id   AF-A0A0D6AG91-F1
#
_cell.length_a   1.000
_cell.length_b   1.000
_cell.length_c   1.000
_cell.angle_alpha   90.00
_cell.angle_beta   90.00
_cell.angle_gamma   90.00
#
_symmetry.space_group_name_H-M   'P 1'
#
loop_
_entity.id
_entity.type
_entity.pdbx_description
1 polymer ?
#
loop_
_entity_poly.entity_id
_entity_poly.type
_entity_poly.pdbx_seq_one_letter_code
_entity_poly.pdbx_strand_id
1 'polypeptide(L)' 'MKSVYQFLGLSYHQLSFYRNSNIGSYSPISDDLRSKLKAFYRAYNQELEKYLGMEFDWE' A
#
# COMPACT_ATOMS: atom_id res chain seq x y z
N MET A 1 3.00 10.85 1.83
CA MET A 1 3.03 12.12 1.06
C MET A 1 4.42 12.76 0.98
N LYS A 2 5.19 12.90 2.07
CA LYS A 2 6.53 13.52 2.01
C LYS A 2 7.48 12.90 0.97
N SER A 3 7.51 11.56 0.87
CA SER A 3 8.27 10.81 -0.14
C SER A 3 7.89 11.18 -1.58
N VAL A 4 6.60 11.45 -1.84
CA VAL A 4 6.10 11.87 -3.16
C VAL A 4 6.59 13.27 -3.52
N TYR A 5 6.59 14.22 -2.58
CA TYR A 5 7.11 15.58 -2.83
C TYR A 5 8.61 15.55 -3.15
N GLN A 6 9.36 14.74 -2.41
CA GLN A 6 10.79 14.54 -2.66
C GLN A 6 11.04 13.93 -4.04
N PHE A 7 10.27 12.89 -4.42
CA PHE A 7 10.34 12.29 -5.75
C PHE A 7 10.09 13.30 -6.87
N LEU A 8 9.12 14.20 -6.67
CA LEU A 8 8.78 15.26 -7.63
C LEU A 8 9.71 16.48 -7.60
N GLY A 9 10.68 16.54 -6.66
CA GLY A 9 11.56 17.70 -6.49
C GLY A 9 10.85 18.95 -5.96
N LEU A 10 9.75 18.79 -5.22
CA LEU A 10 8.93 19.88 -4.71
C LEU A 10 9.21 20.15 -3.22
N SER A 11 9.06 21.42 -2.81
CA SER A 11 9.07 21.79 -1.39
C SER A 11 7.88 21.17 -0.67
N TYR A 12 8.15 20.47 0.42
CA TYR A 12 7.08 19.88 1.24
C TYR A 12 6.43 20.96 2.11
N HIS A 13 5.13 21.16 1.92
CA HIS A 13 4.30 22.01 2.78
C HIS A 13 3.29 21.11 3.51
N GLN A 14 3.43 21.02 4.82
CA GLN A 14 2.56 20.17 5.64
C GLN A 14 1.16 20.79 5.72
N LEU A 15 0.17 20.10 5.15
CA LEU A 15 -1.23 20.44 5.38
C LEU A 15 -1.61 20.04 6.81
N SER A 16 -2.27 20.95 7.52
CA SER A 16 -2.76 20.71 8.88
C SER A 16 -3.89 19.68 8.94
N PHE A 17 -4.59 19.47 7.82
CA PHE A 17 -5.68 18.50 7.70
C PHE A 17 -5.75 17.92 6.29
N TYR A 18 -5.84 16.58 6.20
CA TYR A 18 -6.10 15.86 4.95
C TYR A 18 -7.37 15.03 5.14
N ARG A 19 -8.44 15.37 4.41
CA ARG A 19 -9.73 14.68 4.52
C ARG A 19 -9.73 13.45 3.63
N ASN A 20 -9.79 12.26 4.24
CA ASN A 20 -10.10 11.04 3.51
C ASN A 20 -11.61 11.02 3.20
N SER A 21 -11.98 11.50 2.02
CA SER A 21 -13.34 11.41 1.48
C SER A 21 -13.45 10.18 0.58
N ASN A 22 -14.66 9.63 0.42
CA ASN A 22 -14.95 8.50 -0.47
C ASN A 22 -14.21 7.19 -0.11
N ILE A 23 -14.12 6.87 1.18
CA ILE A 23 -13.61 5.56 1.61
C ILE A 23 -14.62 4.51 1.12
N GLY A 24 -14.25 3.79 0.06
CA GLY A 24 -15.08 2.71 -0.47
C GLY A 24 -15.33 1.64 0.61
N SER A 25 -16.53 1.07 0.61
CA SER A 25 -16.85 -0.08 1.46
C SER A 25 -16.54 -1.37 0.73
N TYR A 26 -15.73 -2.23 1.32
CA TYR A 26 -15.51 -3.58 0.83
C TYR A 26 -16.52 -4.54 1.46
N SER A 27 -17.13 -5.40 0.65
CA SER A 27 -17.88 -6.53 1.18
C SER A 27 -16.94 -7.46 1.97
N PRO A 28 -17.41 -8.05 3.08
CA PRO A 28 -16.61 -9.03 3.81
C PRO A 28 -16.33 -10.24 2.91
N ILE A 29 -15.14 -10.80 3.05
CA ILE A 29 -14.73 -12.07 2.44
C ILE A 29 -14.39 -13.06 3.55
N SER A 30 -14.48 -14.35 3.27
CA SER A 30 -14.10 -15.37 4.26
C SER A 30 -12.61 -15.33 4.57
N ASP A 31 -12.25 -15.69 5.79
CA ASP A 31 -10.84 -15.76 6.22
C ASP A 31 -10.05 -16.82 5.46
N ASP A 32 -10.71 -17.92 5.07
CA ASP A 32 -10.13 -18.95 4.20
C ASP A 32 -9.74 -18.39 2.83
N LEU A 33 -10.65 -17.65 2.18
CA LEU A 33 -10.37 -17.04 0.89
C LEU A 33 -9.25 -16.00 1.01
N ARG A 34 -9.30 -15.17 2.07
CA ARG A 34 -8.24 -14.20 2.36
C ARG A 34 -6.88 -14.85 2.52
N SER A 35 -6.82 -15.97 3.24
CA SER A 35 -5.58 -16.73 3.47
C SER A 35 -5.04 -17.33 2.17
N LYS A 36 -5.92 -17.89 1.32
CA LYS A 36 -5.53 -18.40 -0.01
C LYS A 36 -4.97 -17.30 -0.90
N LEU A 37 -5.58 -16.11 -0.90
CA LEU A 37 -5.10 -14.97 -1.67
C LEU A 37 -3.74 -14.49 -1.16
N LYS A 38 -3.54 -14.36 0.16
CA LYS A 38 -2.24 -14.03 0.75
C LYS A 38 -1.16 -15.03 0.32
N ALA A 39 -1.43 -16.32 0.46
CA ALA A 39 -0.50 -17.38 0.10
C ALA A 39 -0.16 -17.35 -1.40
N PHE A 40 -1.15 -17.12 -2.25
CA PHE A 40 -0.95 -17.01 -3.70
C PHE A 40 -0.08 -15.82 -4.09
N TYR A 41 -0.34 -14.64 -3.51
CA TYR A 41 0.38 -13.41 -3.87
C TYR A 41 1.76 -13.28 -3.23
N ARG A 42 2.09 -14.08 -2.22
CA ARG A 42 3.35 -13.95 -1.45
C ARG A 42 4.61 -13.89 -2.32
N ALA A 43 4.78 -14.82 -3.26
CA ALA A 43 5.98 -14.86 -4.11
C ALA A 43 6.10 -13.60 -4.99
N TYR A 44 4.98 -13.11 -5.51
CA TYR A 44 4.94 -11.90 -6.34
C TYR A 44 5.19 -10.63 -5.53
N ASN A 45 4.69 -10.57 -4.29
CA ASN A 45 4.96 -9.47 -3.38
C ASN A 45 6.46 -9.39 -3.05
N GLN A 46 7.09 -10.53 -2.74
CA GLN A 46 8.53 -10.60 -2.47
C GLN A 46 9.37 -10.20 -3.70
N GLU A 47 8.97 -10.61 -4.91
CA GLU A 47 9.63 -10.19 -6.15
C GLU A 47 9.51 -8.68 -6.36
N LEU A 48 8.33 -8.11 -6.12
CA LEU A 48 8.07 -6.69 -6.23
C LEU A 48 8.87 -5.86 -5.20
N GLU A 49 8.91 -6.30 -3.95
CA GLU A 49 9.70 -5.68 -2.88
C GLU A 49 11.19 -5.66 -3.23
N LYS A 50 11.72 -6.78 -3.75
CA LYS A 50 13.08 -6.88 -4.25
C LYS A 50 13.33 -5.93 -5.42
N TYR A 51 12.41 -5.85 -6.37
CA TYR A 51 12.51 -4.98 -7.54
C TYR A 51 12.53 -3.49 -7.15
N LEU A 52 11.67 -3.10 -6.20
CA LEU A 52 11.55 -1.72 -5.73
C LEU A 52 12.61 -1.37 -4.67
N GLY A 53 13.29 -2.36 -4.10
CA GLY A 53 14.25 -2.18 -3.01
C GLY A 53 13.60 -1.64 -1.74
N MET A 54 12.32 -1.99 -1.51
CA MET A 54 11.54 -1.52 -0.36
C MET A 54 10.58 -2.61 0.11
N GLU A 55 10.32 -2.62 1.42
CA GLU A 55 9.39 -3.57 2.06
C GLU A 55 8.01 -2.90 2.24
N PHE A 56 6.95 -3.66 1.97
CA PHE A 56 5.56 -3.24 2.16
C PHE A 56 4.83 -4.07 3.22
N ASP A 57 5.46 -5.13 3.72
CA ASP A 57 4.97 -5.99 4.80
C ASP A 57 3.60 -6.63 4.48
N TRP A 58 3.42 -7.09 3.24
CA TRP A 58 2.17 -7.69 2.77
C TRP A 58 2.02 -9.19 3.05
N GLU A 59 2.87 -9.78 3.91
CA GLU A 59 2.72 -11.18 4.35
C GLU A 59 1.47 -11.41 5.23
#